data_AF-A0A2T5IML4-F1
#
_entry.id   AF-A0A2T5IML4-F1
#
_cell.length_a   1.000
_cell.length_b   1.000
_cell.length_c   1.000
_cell.angle_alpha   90.00
_cell.angle_beta   90.00
_cell.angle_gamma   90.00
#
_symmetry.space_group_name_H-M   'P 1'
#
loop_
_entity.id
_entity.type
_entity.pdbx_description
1 polymer ?
#
loop_
_entity_poly.entity_id
_entity_poly.type
_entity_poly.pdbx_seq_one_letter_code
_entity_poly.pdbx_strand_id
1 'polypeptide(L)' 'MIRYVSQKQLSLEGFDTPPGMILDPTNRWVKLRDCIPWDELS' A
#
# COMPACT_ATOMS: atom_id res chain seq x y z
N MET A 1 -20.64 -11.64 -14.30
CA MET A 1 -19.40 -10.83 -14.27
C MET A 1 -18.23 -11.80 -14.08
N ILE A 2 -17.38 -11.97 -15.09
CA ILE A 2 -16.24 -12.91 -15.01
C ILE A 2 -15.14 -12.20 -14.23
N ARG A 3 -14.78 -12.74 -13.06
CA ARG A 3 -13.60 -12.29 -12.31
C ARG A 3 -12.37 -12.91 -12.96
N TYR A 4 -11.69 -12.16 -13.81
CA TYR A 4 -10.40 -12.56 -14.35
C TYR A 4 -9.33 -12.37 -13.29
N VAL A 5 -8.61 -13.44 -12.97
CA VAL A 5 -7.43 -13.42 -12.10
C VAL A 5 -6.27 -13.98 -12.91
N SER A 6 -5.21 -13.20 -13.07
CA SER A 6 -4.02 -13.62 -13.80
C SER A 6 -3.30 -14.72 -13.03
N GLN A 7 -2.78 -15.73 -13.72
CA GLN A 7 -1.97 -16.79 -13.11
C GLN A 7 -0.65 -16.28 -12.49
N LYS A 8 -0.19 -15.09 -12.91
CA LYS A 8 1.01 -14.44 -12.37
C LYS A 8 0.71 -13.48 -11.21
N GLN A 9 -0.56 -13.30 -10.84
CA GLN A 9 -0.94 -12.41 -9.76
C GLN A 9 -0.53 -13.03 -8.42
N LEU A 10 0.42 -12.40 -7.74
CA LEU A 10 0.86 -12.81 -6.41
C LEU A 10 -0.10 -12.24 -5.36
N SER A 11 -0.44 -13.04 -4.35
CA SER A 11 -1.13 -12.56 -3.15
C SER A 11 -0.13 -11.92 -2.20
N LEU A 12 -0.43 -10.72 -1.73
CA LEU A 12 0.30 -10.09 -0.63
C LEU A 12 -0.42 -10.49 0.67
N GLU A 13 0.05 -11.57 1.30
CA GLU A 13 -0.50 -12.03 2.58
C GLU A 13 -0.36 -10.93 3.65
N GLY A 14 -1.44 -10.68 4.39
CA GLY A 14 -1.50 -9.61 5.40
C GLY A 14 -1.81 -8.21 4.85
N PHE A 15 -1.99 -8.06 3.53
CA PHE A 15 -2.45 -6.82 2.91
C PHE A 15 -3.98 -6.80 2.76
N ASP A 16 -4.68 -6.75 3.90
CA ASP A 16 -6.16 -6.72 3.98
C ASP A 16 -6.70 -5.30 4.16
N THR A 17 -6.06 -4.31 3.54
CA THR A 17 -6.50 -2.91 3.66
C THR A 17 -7.80 -2.71 2.88
N PRO A 18 -8.93 -2.38 3.54
CA PRO A 18 -10.19 -2.12 2.85
C PRO A 18 -10.09 -0.92 1.91
N PRO A 19 -10.83 -0.92 0.78
CA PRO A 19 -10.92 0.24 -0.09
C PRO A 19 -11.40 1.49 0.68
N GLY A 20 -10.68 2.60 0.53
CA GLY A 20 -11.01 3.86 1.22
C GLY A 20 -10.52 3.96 2.66
N MET A 21 -9.74 2.99 3.15
CA MET A 21 -9.08 3.12 4.45
C MET A 21 -8.03 4.24 4.39
N ILE A 22 -8.12 5.17 5.34
CA ILE A 22 -7.15 6.25 5.54
C ILE A 22 -6.22 5.82 6.68
N LEU A 23 -4.91 5.90 6.45
CA LEU A 23 -3.93 5.62 7.51
C LEU A 23 -3.97 6.71 8.58
N ASP A 24 -3.82 6.31 9.84
CA ASP A 24 -3.76 7.26 10.97
C ASP A 24 -2.58 8.24 10.75
N PRO A 25 -2.84 9.56 10.68
CA PRO A 25 -1.79 10.56 10.47
C PRO A 25 -0.75 10.59 11.61
N THR A 26 -1.08 10.03 12.78
CA THR A 26 -0.17 9.93 13.92
C THR A 26 0.73 8.69 13.88
N ASN A 27 0.46 7.73 12.98
CA ASN A 27 1.25 6.52 12.81
C ASN A 27 2.72 6.88 12.49
N ARG A 28 3.65 6.20 13.16
CA ARG A 28 5.10 6.46 13.01
C ARG A 28 5.57 6.33 11.56
N TRP A 29 5.07 5.36 10.81
CA TRP A 29 5.43 5.14 9.41
C TRP A 29 4.85 6.22 8.50
N VAL A 30 3.63 6.68 8.78
CA VAL A 30 3.00 7.79 8.03
C VAL A 30 3.79 9.07 8.20
N LYS A 31 4.29 9.38 9.41
CA LYS A 31 5.17 10.54 9.62
C LYS A 31 6.55 10.36 8.99
N LEU A 32 7.12 9.17 9.07
CA LEU A 32 8.46 8.88 8.54
C LEU A 32 8.53 9.05 7.03
N ARG A 33 7.43 8.80 6.31
CA ARG A 33 7.37 9.02 4.85
C ARG A 33 7.76 10.44 4.45
N ASP A 34 7.47 11.44 5.29
CA ASP A 34 7.71 12.85 4.95
C ASP A 34 9.22 13.18 4.99
N CYS A 35 10.01 12.33 5.64
CA CYS A 35 11.47 12.47 5.72
C CYS A 35 12.23 11.67 4.64
N ILE A 36 11.55 10.83 3.87
CA ILE A 36 12.19 10.03 2.81
C ILE A 36 12.31 10.90 1.56
N PRO A 37 13.49 11.02 0.94
CA PRO A 37 13.68 11.75 -0.31
C PRO A 37 13.17 10.90 -1.48
N TRP A 38 11.84 10.83 -1.63
CA TRP A 38 11.20 9.99 -2.65
C TRP A 38 11.66 10.31 -4.07
N ASP A 39 11.94 11.58 -4.34
CA ASP A 39 12.41 12.05 -5.65
C ASP A 39 13.82 11.54 -6.01
N GLU A 40 14.62 11.13 -5.02
CA GLU A 40 15.97 10.59 -5.24
C GLU A 40 15.98 9.07 -5.44
N LEU A 41 14.85 8.40 -5.18
CA LEU A 41 14.70 6.93 -5.27
C LEU A 41 14.09 6.46 -6.60
N SER A 42 13.66 7.40 -7.46
CA SER A 42 12.96 7.12 -8.73
C SER A 42 13.87 6.69 -9.87
#